data_AF-A0A1V4TR70-F1
#
_entry.id   AF-A0A1V4TR70-F1
#
_cell.length_a   1.000
_cell.length_b   1.000
_cell.length_c   1.000
_cell.angle_alpha   90.00
_cell.angle_beta   90.00
_cell.angle_gamma   90.00
#
_symmetry.space_group_name_H-M   'P 1'
#
loop_
_entity.id
_entity.type
_entity.pdbx_description
1 polymer ?
#
loop_
_entity_poly.entity_id
_entity_poly.type
_entity_poly.pdbx_seq_one_letter_code
_entity_poly.pdbx_strand_id
1 'polypeptide(L)'
;MAVTTDPVVVINLFLCLVILVMGYVIFKRKEHFSAFLIGIAFGLFGISHSIQLFGITQVPDVTFILTRVSGYILVIAALWLFFIAE
;
A
#
# COMPACT_ATOMS: atom_id res chain seq x y z
N MET A 1 -5.42 -25.31 1.33
CA MET A 1 -5.21 -24.03 2.04
C MET A 1 -6.48 -23.22 1.92
N ALA A 2 -6.94 -22.61 3.01
CA ALA A 2 -8.21 -21.88 3.05
C ALA A 2 -7.98 -20.38 2.88
N VAL A 3 -8.82 -19.74 2.06
CA VAL A 3 -8.95 -18.28 2.02
C VAL A 3 -9.33 -17.80 3.41
N THR A 4 -8.63 -16.78 3.92
CA THR A 4 -9.01 -16.16 5.20
C THR A 4 -10.15 -15.17 4.96
N THR A 5 -11.21 -15.28 5.76
CA THR A 5 -12.34 -14.36 5.77
C THR A 5 -12.25 -13.38 6.94
N ASP A 6 -11.04 -13.16 7.48
CA ASP A 6 -10.82 -12.18 8.53
C ASP A 6 -11.28 -10.79 8.03
N PRO A 7 -12.31 -10.19 8.67
CA PRO A 7 -12.82 -8.88 8.27
C PRO A 7 -11.73 -7.80 8.22
N VAL A 8 -10.71 -7.90 9.08
CA VAL A 8 -9.61 -6.93 9.12
C VAL A 8 -8.79 -6.96 7.83
N VAL A 9 -8.46 -8.17 7.33
CA VAL A 9 -7.69 -8.32 6.09
C VAL A 9 -8.47 -7.79 4.90
N VAL A 10 -9.77 -8.10 4.83
CA VAL A 10 -10.66 -7.67 3.75
C VAL A 10 -10.81 -6.15 3.73
N ILE A 11 -11.08 -5.54 4.89
CA ILE A 11 -11.25 -4.08 5.01
C ILE A 11 -9.94 -3.37 4.65
N ASN A 12 -8.79 -3.85 5.16
CA ASN A 12 -7.50 -3.24 4.86
C ASN A 12 -7.18 -3.32 3.36
N LEU A 13 -7.45 -4.46 2.71
CA LEU A 13 -7.26 -4.60 1.27
C LEU A 13 -8.14 -3.61 0.50
N PHE A 14 -9.41 -3.49 0.87
CA PHE A 14 -10.34 -2.54 0.26
C PHE A 14 -9.83 -1.08 0.40
N LEU A 15 -9.42 -0.68 1.60
CA LEU A 15 -8.87 0.65 1.85
C LEU A 15 -7.58 0.90 1.07
N CYS A 16 -6.69 -0.09 0.96
CA CYS A 16 -5.48 0.01 0.14
C CYS A 16 -5.82 0.29 -1.32
N LEU A 17 -6.83 -0.38 -1.88
CA LEU A 17 -7.26 -0.16 -3.26
C LEU A 17 -7.87 1.23 -3.45
N VAL A 18 -8.71 1.69 -2.51
CA VAL A 18 -9.29 3.04 -2.56
C VAL A 18 -8.18 4.10 -2.54
N ILE A 19 -7.20 3.98 -1.64
CA ILE A 19 -6.10 4.93 -1.53
C ILE A 19 -5.19 4.87 -2.76
N LEU A 20 -4.93 3.69 -3.32
CA LEU A 20 -4.17 3.53 -4.56
C LEU A 20 -4.84 4.28 -5.72
N VAL A 21 -6.16 4.13 -5.88
CA VAL A 21 -6.94 4.83 -6.90
C VAL A 21 -6.93 6.34 -6.66
N MET A 22 -7.14 6.79 -5.42
CA MET A 22 -7.10 8.22 -5.10
C MET A 22 -5.72 8.82 -5.35
N GLY A 23 -4.64 8.14 -4.95
CA GLY A 23 -3.26 8.59 -5.19
C GLY A 23 -2.96 8.76 -6.68
N TYR A 24 -3.41 7.81 -7.52
CA TYR A 24 -3.30 7.91 -8.97
C TYR A 24 -4.12 9.06 -9.56
N VAL A 25 -5.38 9.22 -9.14
CA VAL A 25 -6.26 10.29 -9.63
C VAL A 25 -5.72 11.67 -9.25
N ILE A 26 -5.25 11.85 -8.02
CA ILE A 26 -4.67 13.12 -7.54
C ILE A 26 -3.39 13.44 -8.31
N PHE A 27 -2.52 12.45 -8.50
CA PHE A 27 -1.29 12.61 -9.29
C PHE A 27 -1.60 13.11 -10.70
N LYS A 28 -2.56 12.48 -11.38
CA LYS A 28 -2.97 12.88 -12.74
C LYS A 28 -3.55 14.30 -12.82
N ARG A 29 -4.23 14.77 -11.76
CA ARG A 29 -4.96 16.04 -11.78
C ARG A 29 -4.17 17.24 -11.24
N LYS A 30 -3.23 17.01 -10.32
CA LYS A 30 -2.54 18.09 -9.58
C LYS A 30 -1.01 18.00 -9.62
N GLU A 31 -0.44 17.02 -10.32
CA GLU A 31 1.02 16.78 -10.40
C GLU A 31 1.72 16.62 -9.04
N HIS A 32 0.96 16.40 -7.96
CA HIS A 32 1.52 16.19 -6.63
C HIS A 32 2.15 14.79 -6.55
N PHE A 33 3.46 14.75 -6.74
CA PHE A 33 4.25 13.52 -6.67
C PHE A 33 4.12 12.82 -5.30
N SER A 34 3.89 13.56 -4.22
CA SER A 34 3.63 13.00 -2.89
C SER A 34 2.37 12.11 -2.87
N ALA A 35 1.29 12.51 -3.55
CA ALA A 35 0.07 11.71 -3.62
C ALA A 35 0.28 10.39 -4.39
N PHE A 36 1.15 10.41 -5.40
CA PHE A 36 1.55 9.22 -6.14
C PHE A 36 2.36 8.24 -5.28
N LEU A 37 3.33 8.74 -4.52
CA LEU A 37 4.12 7.94 -3.58
C LEU A 37 3.24 7.27 -2.52
N ILE A 38 2.25 7.98 -1.97
CA ILE A 38 1.26 7.39 -1.05
C ILE A 38 0.47 6.29 -1.77
N GLY A 39 0.00 6.54 -2.99
CA GLY A 39 -0.71 5.53 -3.78
C GLY A 39 0.10 4.23 -3.93
N ILE A 40 1.36 4.34 -4.37
CA ILE A 40 2.26 3.18 -4.51
C ILE A 40 2.48 2.48 -3.17
N ALA A 41 2.69 3.23 -2.08
CA ALA A 41 2.88 2.65 -0.75
C ALA A 41 1.68 1.78 -0.34
N PHE A 42 0.46 2.29 -0.50
CA PHE A 42 -0.76 1.52 -0.24
C PHE A 42 -0.96 0.38 -1.22
N GLY A 43 -0.45 0.47 -2.46
CA GLY A 43 -0.37 -0.67 -3.38
C GLY A 43 0.49 -1.81 -2.84
N LEU A 44 1.68 -1.51 -2.30
CA LEU A 44 2.56 -2.49 -1.63
C LEU A 44 1.89 -3.13 -0.42
N PHE A 45 1.22 -2.32 0.42
CA PHE A 45 0.41 -2.86 1.52
C PHE A 45 -0.74 -3.74 0.99
N GLY A 46 -1.39 -3.37 -0.10
CA GLY A 46 -2.44 -4.18 -0.75
C GLY A 46 -1.94 -5.54 -1.24
N ILE A 47 -0.72 -5.62 -1.75
CA ILE A 47 -0.08 -6.90 -2.13
C ILE A 47 0.10 -7.77 -0.87
N SER A 48 0.59 -7.20 0.22
CA SER A 48 0.75 -7.91 1.50
C SER A 48 -0.58 -8.45 2.03
N HIS A 49 -1.68 -7.68 1.93
CA HIS A 49 -3.00 -8.15 2.35
C HIS A 49 -3.59 -9.19 1.40
N SER A 50 -3.34 -9.08 0.09
CA SER A 50 -3.74 -10.11 -0.89
C SER A 50 -3.07 -11.45 -0.59
N ILE A 51 -1.77 -11.45 -0.28
CA ILE A 51 -1.02 -12.67 0.09
C ILE A 51 -1.66 -13.34 1.32
N GLN A 52 -2.02 -12.55 2.34
CA GLN A 52 -2.73 -13.07 3.51
C GLN A 52 -4.11 -13.60 3.13
N LEU A 53 -4.91 -12.83 2.38
CA LEU A 53 -6.28 -13.18 1.97
C LEU A 53 -6.35 -14.53 1.25
N PHE A 54 -5.47 -14.74 0.27
CA PHE A 54 -5.40 -16.00 -0.49
C PHE A 54 -4.65 -17.11 0.26
N GLY A 55 -4.15 -16.83 1.47
CA GLY A 55 -3.45 -17.78 2.31
C GLY A 55 -2.14 -18.26 1.70
N ILE A 56 -1.45 -17.45 0.88
CA ILE A 56 -0.24 -17.87 0.14
C ILE A 56 0.92 -18.03 1.13
N THR A 57 1.34 -19.27 1.38
CA THR A 57 2.43 -19.60 2.34
C THR A 57 3.81 -19.71 1.71
N GLN A 58 3.91 -19.62 0.38
CA GLN A 58 5.18 -19.77 -0.34
C GLN A 58 6.03 -18.50 -0.33
N VAL A 59 5.47 -17.38 0.14
CA VAL A 59 6.20 -16.12 0.27
C VAL A 59 6.98 -16.15 1.58
N PRO A 60 8.32 -15.99 1.56
CA PRO A 60 9.11 -15.94 2.79
C PRO A 60 8.68 -14.76 3.68
N ASP A 61 8.72 -14.95 5.00
CA ASP A 61 8.39 -13.89 5.98
C ASP A 61 9.23 -12.62 5.76
N VAL A 62 10.50 -12.80 5.37
CA VAL A 62 11.39 -11.69 5.03
C VAL A 62 10.84 -10.87 3.87
N THR A 63 10.36 -11.50 2.80
CA THR A 63 9.73 -10.80 1.67
C THR A 63 8.47 -10.07 2.12
N PHE A 64 7.67 -10.69 2.98
CA PHE A 64 6.46 -10.09 3.52
C PHE A 64 6.75 -8.82 4.33
N ILE A 65 7.76 -8.88 5.20
CA ILE A 65 8.22 -7.75 6.02
C ILE A 65 8.80 -6.65 5.13
N LEU A 66 9.68 -7.00 4.18
CA LEU A 66 10.29 -6.03 3.26
C LEU A 66 9.23 -5.24 2.47
N THR A 67 8.15 -5.91 2.04
CA THR A 67 7.03 -5.27 1.33
C THR A 67 6.34 -4.21 2.19
N ARG A 68 6.22 -4.46 3.51
CA ARG A 68 5.61 -3.50 4.45
C ARG A 68 6.56 -2.36 4.77
N VAL A 69 7.83 -2.68 5.04
CA VAL A 69 8.86 -1.68 5.33
C VAL A 69 9.03 -0.72 4.16
N SER A 70 9.07 -1.22 2.92
CA SER A 70 9.12 -0.37 1.74
C SER A 70 7.88 0.53 1.61
N GLY A 71 6.69 0.00 1.90
CA GLY A 71 5.47 0.80 2.00
C GLY A 71 5.59 1.95 2.99
N TYR A 72 6.06 1.69 4.22
CA TYR A 72 6.25 2.75 5.22
C TYR A 72 7.29 3.79 4.80
N ILE A 73 8.42 3.36 4.20
CA ILE A 73 9.45 4.27 3.69
C ILE A 73 8.88 5.19 2.61
N LEU A 74 8.03 4.67 1.71
CA LEU A 74 7.38 5.49 0.68
C LEU A 74 6.40 6.51 1.27
N VAL A 75 5.65 6.15 2.32
CA VAL A 75 4.78 7.11 3.03
C VAL A 75 5.61 8.20 3.69
N ILE A 76 6.71 7.83 4.37
CA ILE A 76 7.62 8.80 5.01
C ILE A 76 8.21 9.74 3.93
N ALA A 77 8.68 9.19 2.81
CA ALA A 77 9.20 9.99 1.71
C ALA A 77 8.15 10.92 1.11
N ALA A 78 6.89 10.45 0.98
CA ALA A 78 5.79 11.28 0.50
C ALA A 78 5.48 12.46 1.42
N LEU A 79 5.45 12.22 2.75
CA LEU A 79 5.24 13.27 3.75
C LEU A 79 6.39 14.26 3.78
N TRP A 80 7.62 13.77 3.69
CA TRP A 80 8.82 14.61 3.63
C TRP A 80 8.83 15.48 2.37
N LEU A 81 8.49 14.90 1.22
CA LEU A 81 8.38 15.64 -0.03
C LEU A 81 7.25 16.67 0.02
N PHE A 82 6.12 16.33 0.62
CA PHE A 82 5.02 17.26 0.83
C PHE A 82 5.47 18.46 1.67
N PHE A 83 6.18 18.22 2.77
CA PHE A 83 6.70 19.27 3.65
C PHE A 83 7.73 20.20 2.99
N ILE A 84 8.57 19.69 2.08
CA ILE A 84 9.57 20.50 1.36
C ILE A 84 8.94 21.28 0.18
N ALA A 85 7.85 20.77 -0.38
CA ALA A 85 7.19 21.36 -1.54
C ALA A 85 6.23 22.51 -1.18
N GLU A 86 5.90 22.69 0.11
CA GLU A 86 5.21 23.86 0.68
C GLU A 86 6.21 24.97 1.04
#